data_AF-A0A972GV89-F1
#
_entry.id   AF-A0A972GV89-F1
#
_cell.length_a   1.000
_cell.length_b   1.000
_cell.length_c   1.000
_cell.angle_alpha   90.00
_cell.angle_beta   90.00
_cell.angle_gamma   90.00
#
_symmetry.space_group_name_H-M   'P 1'
#
loop_
_entity.id
_entity.type
_entity.pdbx_description
1 polymer ?
#
loop_
_entity_poly.entity_id
_entity_poly.type
_entity_poly.pdbx_seq_one_letter_code
_entity_poly.pdbx_strand_id
1 'polypeptide(L)'
;MDGEEQIKKAYESILMHDFEQAVEWFEQAIAIAPDNAAYHYKLSITYARSNKLNKAIEHAKEAVKLEPDEEHYRFHFQHLQAKELIQQAQNFIDEPEERSWMAVTLLREAIKLDSLSSDAFLLLGLAYSRLKEYSQAIRAIKELLILDPQHEIGNQLLTEYQLMLRQYMNS
;
A
#
# COMPACT_ATOMS: atom_id res chain seq x y z
N MET A 1 30.96 15.06 -12.04
CA MET A 1 29.54 15.24 -11.67
C MET A 1 29.41 14.74 -10.26
N ASP A 2 28.91 15.58 -9.37
CA ASP A 2 28.72 15.24 -7.97
C ASP A 2 27.32 14.65 -7.78
N GLY A 3 27.20 13.59 -6.98
CA GLY A 3 25.91 13.02 -6.63
C GLY A 3 25.02 14.05 -5.95
N GLU A 4 25.58 14.96 -5.14
CA GLU A 4 24.83 16.02 -4.45
C GLU A 4 24.18 17.01 -5.41
N GLU A 5 24.84 17.35 -6.52
CA GLU A 5 24.28 18.24 -7.55
C GLU A 5 23.04 17.62 -8.19
N GLN A 6 23.08 16.32 -8.48
CA GLN A 6 21.95 15.61 -9.06
C GLN A 6 20.78 15.51 -8.08
N ILE A 7 21.05 15.29 -6.78
CA ILE A 7 20.02 15.31 -5.75
C ILE A 7 19.33 16.67 -5.67
N LYS A 8 20.08 17.77 -5.76
CA LYS A 8 19.50 19.11 -5.78
C LYS A 8 18.53 19.28 -6.95
N LYS A 9 18.94 18.89 -8.15
CA LYS A 9 18.09 18.93 -9.35
C LYS A 9 16.86 18.04 -9.21
N ALA A 10 17.01 16.85 -8.62
CA ALA A 10 15.89 15.96 -8.35
C ALA A 10 14.84 16.64 -7.45
N TYR A 11 15.28 17.35 -6.40
CA TYR A 11 14.39 18.11 -5.53
C TYR A 11 13.75 19.31 -6.23
N GLU A 12 14.49 20.04 -7.06
CA GLU A 12 13.94 21.13 -7.88
C GLU A 12 12.84 20.60 -8.81
N SER A 13 13.05 19.45 -9.46
CA SER A 13 12.03 18.78 -10.28
C SER A 13 10.79 18.38 -9.47
N ILE A 14 10.96 17.82 -8.26
CA ILE A 14 9.83 17.52 -7.36
C ILE A 14 9.03 18.79 -7.02
N LEU A 15 9.70 19.90 -6.72
CA LEU A 15 9.04 21.17 -6.42
C LEU A 15 8.25 21.73 -7.61
N MET A 16 8.70 21.41 -8.83
CA MET A 16 8.00 21.73 -10.07
C MET A 16 6.92 20.71 -10.44
N HIS A 17 6.64 19.73 -9.57
CA HIS A 17 5.74 18.59 -9.82
C HIS A 17 6.14 17.70 -11.01
N ASP A 18 7.41 17.75 -11.42
CA ASP A 18 7.97 16.92 -12.49
C ASP A 18 8.66 15.69 -11.88
N PHE A 19 7.86 14.67 -11.58
CA PHE A 19 8.36 13.46 -10.92
C PHE A 19 9.17 12.58 -11.87
N GLU A 20 8.86 12.59 -13.16
CA GLU A 20 9.61 11.87 -14.19
C GLU A 20 11.03 12.42 -14.31
N GLN A 21 11.21 13.74 -14.35
CA GLN A 21 12.54 14.34 -14.39
C GLN A 21 13.31 14.13 -13.08
N ALA A 22 12.61 14.15 -11.93
CA ALA A 22 13.21 13.86 -10.64
C ALA A 22 13.77 12.44 -10.57
N VAL A 23 13.07 11.46 -11.13
CA VAL A 23 13.55 10.07 -11.26
C VAL A 23 14.88 10.02 -11.99
N GLU A 24 15.00 10.68 -13.15
CA GLU A 24 16.24 10.67 -13.93
C GLU A 24 17.42 11.25 -13.14
N TRP A 25 17.20 12.33 -12.38
CA TRP A 25 18.24 12.92 -11.56
C TRP A 25 18.65 12.01 -10.40
N PHE A 26 17.71 11.33 -9.75
CA PHE A 26 18.02 10.34 -8.73
C PHE A 26 18.77 9.12 -9.31
N GLU A 27 18.40 8.64 -10.50
CA GLU A 27 19.11 7.55 -11.18
C GLU A 27 20.56 7.95 -11.49
N GLN A 28 20.79 9.19 -11.92
CA GLN A 28 22.15 9.72 -12.10
C GLN A 28 22.92 9.83 -10.78
N ALA A 29 22.26 10.25 -9.69
CA ALA A 29 22.89 10.30 -8.36
C ALA A 29 23.32 8.90 -7.89
N ILE A 30 22.46 7.89 -8.08
CA ILE A 30 22.74 6.49 -7.76
C ILE A 30 23.84 5.92 -8.65
N ALA A 31 23.90 6.28 -9.93
CA ALA A 31 24.99 5.86 -10.81
C ALA A 31 26.37 6.35 -10.33
N ILE A 32 26.43 7.46 -9.59
CA ILE A 32 27.66 8.00 -8.98
C ILE A 32 27.94 7.32 -7.63
N ALA A 33 26.90 7.12 -6.81
CA ALA A 33 27.01 6.54 -5.47
C ALA A 33 25.97 5.41 -5.29
N PRO A 34 26.23 4.20 -5.82
CA PRO A 34 25.25 3.11 -5.84
C PRO A 34 24.94 2.54 -4.44
N ASP A 35 25.86 2.69 -3.50
CA ASP A 35 25.70 2.17 -2.13
C ASP A 35 25.07 3.21 -1.19
N ASN A 36 24.56 4.33 -1.70
CA ASN A 36 23.90 5.34 -0.89
C ASN A 36 22.42 4.99 -0.66
N ALA A 37 22.12 4.42 0.52
CA ALA A 37 20.78 3.97 0.89
C ALA A 37 19.73 5.10 0.80
N ALA A 38 20.10 6.32 1.20
CA ALA A 38 19.20 7.47 1.16
C ALA A 38 18.79 7.85 -0.26
N TYR A 39 19.64 7.63 -1.27
CA TYR A 39 19.30 7.89 -2.67
C TYR A 39 18.30 6.86 -3.20
N HIS A 40 18.53 5.58 -2.88
CA HIS A 40 17.57 4.51 -3.17
C HIS A 40 16.21 4.77 -2.51
N TYR A 41 16.19 5.20 -1.25
CA TYR A 41 14.96 5.55 -0.54
C TYR A 41 14.22 6.76 -1.16
N LYS A 42 14.93 7.82 -1.55
CA LYS A 42 14.30 8.97 -2.21
C LYS A 42 13.76 8.61 -3.58
N LEU A 43 14.47 7.78 -4.33
CA LEU A 43 14.02 7.29 -5.62
C LEU A 43 12.78 6.39 -5.47
N SER A 44 12.71 5.52 -4.45
CA SER A 44 11.52 4.69 -4.22
C SER A 44 10.27 5.54 -3.97
N ILE A 45 10.38 6.58 -3.15
CA ILE A 45 9.27 7.53 -2.92
C ILE A 45 8.84 8.19 -4.23
N THR A 46 9.81 8.62 -5.04
CA THR A 46 9.54 9.32 -6.30
C THR A 46 8.86 8.38 -7.31
N TYR A 47 9.32 7.14 -7.41
CA TYR A 47 8.66 6.11 -8.21
C TYR A 47 7.23 5.79 -7.75
N ALA A 48 7.01 5.72 -6.43
CA ALA A 48 5.67 5.51 -5.88
C ALA A 48 4.71 6.66 -6.25
N ARG A 49 5.20 7.92 -6.26
CA ARG A 49 4.42 9.10 -6.69
C ARG A 49 4.12 9.10 -8.19
N SER A 50 5.03 8.61 -9.03
CA SER A 50 4.81 8.40 -10.46
C SER A 50 4.02 7.11 -10.78
N ASN A 51 3.36 6.50 -9.80
CA ASN A 51 2.56 5.27 -9.96
C ASN A 51 3.35 4.06 -10.53
N LYS A 52 4.66 4.03 -10.31
CA LYS A 52 5.57 2.95 -10.75
C LYS A 52 5.92 2.05 -9.56
N LEU A 53 4.91 1.38 -9.01
CA LEU A 53 5.02 0.64 -7.73
C LEU A 53 6.13 -0.42 -7.71
N ASN A 54 6.27 -1.23 -8.77
CA ASN A 54 7.29 -2.28 -8.82
C ASN A 54 8.71 -1.71 -8.67
N LYS A 55 9.02 -0.63 -9.38
CA LYS A 55 10.32 0.06 -9.28
C LYS A 55 10.51 0.70 -7.91
N ALA A 56 9.44 1.24 -7.32
CA ALA A 56 9.50 1.78 -5.96
C ALA A 56 9.92 0.69 -4.96
N ILE A 57 9.32 -0.50 -5.06
CA ILE A 57 9.63 -1.65 -4.19
C ILE A 57 11.09 -2.10 -4.37
N GLU A 58 11.60 -2.15 -5.61
CA GLU A 58 12.99 -2.51 -5.89
C GLU A 58 13.98 -1.56 -5.19
N HIS A 59 13.79 -0.25 -5.32
CA HIS A 59 14.68 0.72 -4.69
C HIS A 59 14.51 0.79 -3.17
N ALA A 60 13.29 0.64 -2.65
CA ALA A 60 13.06 0.59 -1.21
C ALA A 60 13.74 -0.65 -0.57
N LYS A 61 13.70 -1.79 -1.27
CA LYS A 61 14.41 -3.01 -0.86
C LYS A 61 15.92 -2.80 -0.81
N GLU A 62 16.49 -2.11 -1.80
CA GLU A 62 17.93 -1.82 -1.80
C GLU A 62 18.32 -0.87 -0.67
N ALA A 63 17.50 0.16 -0.38
CA ALA A 63 17.74 1.04 0.76
C ALA A 63 17.78 0.27 2.10
N VAL A 64 16.82 -0.65 2.32
CA VAL A 64 16.79 -1.53 3.50
C VAL A 64 17.99 -2.49 3.54
N LYS A 65 18.45 -2.96 2.38
CA LYS A 65 19.61 -3.85 2.31
C LYS A 65 20.92 -3.14 2.66
N LEU A 66 21.07 -1.89 2.22
CA LEU A 66 22.26 -1.06 2.48
C LEU A 66 22.29 -0.58 3.94
N GLU A 67 21.15 -0.17 4.49
CA GLU A 67 21.02 0.31 5.87
C GLU A 67 19.86 -0.42 6.59
N PRO A 68 20.09 -1.66 7.07
CA PRO A 68 19.03 -2.49 7.65
C PRO A 68 18.52 -2.00 9.01
N ASP A 69 19.31 -1.18 9.70
CA ASP A 69 18.97 -0.62 11.02
C ASP A 69 18.11 0.64 10.90
N GLU A 70 17.98 1.22 9.71
CA GLU A 70 17.16 2.42 9.48
C GLU A 70 15.67 2.06 9.42
N GLU A 71 14.97 2.32 10.52
CA GLU A 71 13.56 1.98 10.69
C GLU A 71 12.67 2.62 9.62
N HIS A 72 12.96 3.87 9.23
CA HIS A 72 12.16 4.57 8.22
C HIS A 72 12.20 3.87 6.85
N TYR A 73 13.32 3.24 6.49
CA TYR A 73 13.43 2.51 5.23
C TYR A 73 12.62 1.21 5.29
N ARG A 74 12.68 0.50 6.42
CA ARG A 74 11.90 -0.72 6.64
C ARG A 74 10.41 -0.45 6.59
N PHE A 75 9.92 0.57 7.30
CA PHE A 75 8.50 0.92 7.28
C PHE A 75 8.03 1.35 5.89
N HIS A 76 8.84 2.13 5.16
CA HIS A 76 8.49 2.51 3.79
C HIS A 76 8.42 1.29 2.86
N PHE A 77 9.39 0.37 2.94
CA PHE A 77 9.38 -0.85 2.14
C PHE A 77 8.15 -1.71 2.45
N GLN A 78 7.83 -1.92 3.74
CA GLN A 78 6.63 -2.66 4.16
C GLN A 78 5.34 -2.01 3.66
N HIS A 79 5.24 -0.68 3.71
CA HIS A 79 4.09 0.05 3.17
C HIS A 79 3.94 -0.16 1.66
N LEU A 80 5.04 -0.16 0.89
CA LEU A 80 4.98 -0.43 -0.56
C LEU A 80 4.61 -1.89 -0.86
N GLN A 81 5.11 -2.84 -0.07
CA GLN A 81 4.71 -4.26 -0.20
C GLN A 81 3.22 -4.45 0.13
N ALA A 82 2.70 -3.77 1.16
CA ALA A 82 1.28 -3.78 1.47
C ALA A 82 0.45 -3.25 0.31
N LYS A 83 0.88 -2.15 -0.33
CA LYS A 83 0.24 -1.62 -1.54
C LYS A 83 0.22 -2.59 -2.70
N GLU A 84 1.31 -3.32 -2.93
CA GLU A 84 1.36 -4.34 -3.99
C GLU A 84 0.38 -5.47 -3.71
N LEU A 85 0.32 -5.97 -2.47
CA LEU A 85 -0.63 -7.00 -2.06
C LEU A 85 -2.09 -6.52 -2.20
N ILE A 86 -2.37 -5.27 -1.86
CA ILE A 86 -3.69 -4.65 -2.06
C ILE A 86 -4.06 -4.60 -3.54
N GLN A 87 -3.13 -4.19 -4.42
CA GLN A 87 -3.36 -4.15 -5.86
C GLN A 87 -3.60 -5.55 -6.45
N GLN A 88 -2.86 -6.55 -5.97
CA GLN A 88 -3.08 -7.94 -6.36
C GLN A 88 -4.45 -8.45 -5.86
N ALA A 89 -4.83 -8.11 -4.63
CA ALA A 89 -6.08 -8.54 -4.02
C ALA A 89 -7.30 -8.06 -4.82
N GLN A 90 -7.26 -6.85 -5.35
CA GLN A 90 -8.35 -6.27 -6.16
C GLN A 90 -8.74 -7.16 -7.35
N ASN A 91 -7.78 -7.87 -7.94
CA ASN A 91 -8.04 -8.79 -9.06
C ASN A 91 -8.88 -10.01 -8.66
N PHE A 92 -9.05 -10.27 -7.36
CA PHE A 92 -9.77 -11.44 -6.84
C PHE A 92 -11.07 -11.07 -6.11
N ILE A 93 -11.33 -9.80 -5.83
CA ILE A 93 -12.50 -9.38 -5.01
C ILE A 93 -13.82 -9.72 -5.70
N ASP A 94 -13.91 -9.51 -7.01
CA ASP A 94 -15.13 -9.75 -7.79
C ASP A 94 -15.14 -11.12 -8.50
N GLU A 95 -14.11 -11.95 -8.29
CA GLU A 95 -14.08 -13.32 -8.80
C GLU A 95 -15.08 -14.22 -8.06
N PRO A 96 -15.45 -15.40 -8.61
CA PRO A 96 -16.29 -16.38 -7.92
C PRO A 96 -15.76 -16.76 -6.54
N GLU A 97 -16.66 -17.23 -5.67
CA GLU A 97 -16.40 -17.50 -4.25
C GLU A 97 -15.12 -18.31 -4.00
N GLU A 98 -14.84 -19.30 -4.84
CA GLU A 98 -13.65 -20.15 -4.72
C GLU A 98 -12.33 -19.39 -4.89
N ARG A 99 -12.34 -18.26 -5.61
CA ARG A 99 -11.19 -17.40 -5.85
C ARG A 99 -11.16 -16.17 -4.95
N SER A 100 -12.30 -15.69 -4.44
CA SER A 100 -12.35 -14.50 -3.57
C SER A 100 -11.62 -14.70 -2.24
N TRP A 101 -11.42 -15.95 -1.79
CA TRP A 101 -10.54 -16.27 -0.66
C TRP A 101 -9.10 -15.77 -0.85
N MET A 102 -8.61 -15.70 -2.09
CA MET A 102 -7.28 -15.16 -2.39
C MET A 102 -7.18 -13.68 -2.01
N ALA A 103 -8.23 -12.89 -2.27
CA ALA A 103 -8.28 -11.49 -1.84
C ALA A 103 -8.14 -11.37 -0.32
N VAL A 104 -8.89 -12.17 0.45
CA VAL A 104 -8.80 -12.20 1.92
C VAL A 104 -7.39 -12.53 2.38
N THR A 105 -6.73 -13.49 1.74
CA THR A 105 -5.35 -13.89 2.09
C THR A 105 -4.37 -12.74 1.90
N LEU A 106 -4.38 -12.13 0.71
CA LEU A 106 -3.50 -11.03 0.35
C LEU A 106 -3.72 -9.80 1.25
N LEU A 107 -4.98 -9.46 1.52
CA LEU A 107 -5.33 -8.30 2.35
C LEU A 107 -4.93 -8.49 3.82
N ARG A 108 -5.05 -9.72 4.36
CA ARG A 108 -4.55 -10.02 5.71
C ARG A 108 -3.03 -9.94 5.80
N GLU A 109 -2.32 -10.29 4.74
CA GLU A 109 -0.87 -10.11 4.69
C GLU A 109 -0.51 -8.62 4.58
N ALA A 110 -1.22 -7.85 3.76
CA ALA A 110 -1.06 -6.41 3.65
C ALA A 110 -1.23 -5.71 5.01
N ILE A 111 -2.25 -6.06 5.79
CA ILE A 111 -2.50 -5.48 7.14
C ILE A 111 -1.40 -5.82 8.14
N LYS A 112 -0.71 -6.97 8.00
CA LYS A 112 0.45 -7.29 8.86
C LYS A 112 1.64 -6.39 8.55
N LEU A 113 1.79 -5.98 7.29
CA LEU A 113 2.88 -5.10 6.84
C LEU A 113 2.56 -3.63 7.12
N ASP A 114 1.30 -3.23 6.95
CA ASP A 114 0.79 -1.89 7.22
C ASP A 114 -0.56 -1.96 7.94
N SER A 115 -0.50 -1.89 9.27
CA SER A 115 -1.68 -1.98 10.14
C SER A 115 -2.56 -0.74 10.12
N LEU A 116 -2.14 0.33 9.44
CA LEU A 116 -2.86 1.60 9.35
C LEU A 116 -3.50 1.82 7.97
N SER A 117 -3.55 0.76 7.14
CA SER A 117 -4.16 0.84 5.81
C SER A 117 -5.68 0.73 5.86
N SER A 118 -6.36 1.88 5.82
CA SER A 118 -7.82 1.96 5.65
C SER A 118 -8.30 1.21 4.40
N ASP A 119 -7.60 1.35 3.28
CA ASP A 119 -7.94 0.66 2.03
C ASP A 119 -7.91 -0.87 2.21
N ALA A 120 -6.92 -1.42 2.91
CA ALA A 120 -6.85 -2.84 3.16
C ALA A 120 -8.04 -3.34 3.98
N PHE A 121 -8.43 -2.62 5.04
CA PHE A 121 -9.60 -2.98 5.85
C PHE A 121 -10.92 -2.87 5.09
N LEU A 122 -11.08 -1.82 4.27
CA LEU A 122 -12.25 -1.64 3.41
C LEU A 122 -12.40 -2.82 2.45
N LEU A 123 -11.34 -3.12 1.68
CA LEU A 123 -11.35 -4.22 0.72
C LEU A 123 -11.50 -5.58 1.39
N LEU A 124 -10.97 -5.75 2.61
CA LEU A 124 -11.14 -6.99 3.37
C LEU A 124 -12.59 -7.19 3.79
N GLY A 125 -13.28 -6.11 4.19
CA GLY A 125 -14.71 -6.13 4.46
C GLY A 125 -15.53 -6.54 3.24
N LEU A 126 -15.23 -5.95 2.08
CA LEU A 126 -15.86 -6.30 0.80
C LEU A 126 -15.62 -7.77 0.44
N ALA A 127 -14.37 -8.25 0.54
CA ALA A 127 -14.01 -9.63 0.23
C ALA A 127 -14.73 -10.64 1.14
N TYR A 128 -14.80 -10.38 2.45
CA TYR A 128 -15.57 -11.24 3.36
C TYR A 128 -17.06 -11.22 3.06
N SER A 129 -17.62 -10.07 2.69
CA SER A 129 -19.04 -9.98 2.32
C SER A 129 -19.38 -10.82 1.08
N ARG A 130 -18.48 -10.84 0.08
CA ARG A 130 -18.61 -11.72 -1.11
C ARG A 130 -18.64 -13.20 -0.74
N LEU A 131 -17.84 -13.60 0.25
CA LEU A 131 -17.83 -14.95 0.81
C LEU A 131 -19.00 -15.21 1.79
N LYS A 132 -19.94 -14.27 1.95
CA LYS A 132 -21.05 -14.30 2.93
C LYS A 132 -20.58 -14.44 4.39
N GLU A 133 -19.31 -14.16 4.65
CA GLU A 133 -18.69 -14.15 5.97
C GLU A 133 -18.97 -12.82 6.69
N TYR A 134 -20.26 -12.47 6.84
CA TYR A 134 -20.70 -11.15 7.28
C TYR A 134 -20.15 -10.74 8.66
N SER A 135 -19.95 -11.72 9.56
CA SER A 135 -19.35 -11.46 10.87
C SER A 135 -17.91 -10.94 10.77
N GLN A 136 -17.11 -11.47 9.83
CA GLN A 136 -15.74 -11.00 9.60
C GLN A 136 -15.74 -9.69 8.82
N ALA A 137 -16.66 -9.53 7.87
CA ALA A 137 -16.84 -8.28 7.14
C ALA A 137 -17.10 -7.11 8.09
N ILE A 138 -18.01 -7.29 9.06
CA ILE A 138 -18.30 -6.30 10.11
C ILE A 138 -17.06 -5.96 10.95
N ARG A 139 -16.23 -6.95 11.28
CA ARG A 139 -15.00 -6.70 12.05
C ARG A 139 -14.02 -5.84 11.25
N ALA A 140 -13.76 -6.20 10.00
CA ALA A 140 -12.87 -5.42 9.13
C ALA A 140 -13.34 -3.97 8.96
N ILE A 141 -14.63 -3.76 8.74
CA ILE A 141 -15.21 -2.41 8.63
C ILE A 141 -15.14 -1.64 9.96
N LYS A 142 -15.26 -2.30 11.11
CA LYS A 142 -15.05 -1.64 12.40
C LYS A 142 -13.61 -1.16 12.58
N GLU A 143 -12.62 -1.95 12.18
CA GLU A 143 -11.22 -1.51 12.22
C GLU A 143 -10.98 -0.31 11.29
N LEU A 144 -11.57 -0.32 10.08
CA LEU A 144 -11.58 0.85 9.20
C LEU A 144 -12.12 2.09 9.90
N LEU A 145 -13.26 1.98 10.60
CA LEU A 145 -13.90 3.11 11.29
C LEU A 145 -13.20 3.54 12.58
N ILE A 146 -12.28 2.72 13.12
CA ILE A 146 -11.36 3.18 14.17
C ILE A 146 -10.32 4.13 13.57
N LEU A 147 -9.82 3.84 12.36
CA LEU A 147 -8.84 4.66 11.66
C LEU A 147 -9.45 5.92 11.04
N ASP A 148 -10.63 5.78 10.44
CA ASP A 148 -11.41 6.87 9.84
C ASP A 148 -12.89 6.81 10.28
N PRO A 149 -13.23 7.42 11.43
CA PRO A 149 -14.59 7.41 11.95
C PRO A 149 -15.64 8.07 11.03
N GLN A 150 -15.21 8.96 10.15
CA GLN A 150 -16.10 9.71 9.23
C GLN A 150 -16.18 9.07 7.84
N HIS A 151 -15.60 7.87 7.65
CA HIS A 151 -15.62 7.17 6.37
C HIS A 151 -17.05 6.82 5.96
N GLU A 152 -17.61 7.53 4.97
CA GLU A 152 -19.01 7.39 4.58
C GLU A 152 -19.34 5.97 4.10
N ILE A 153 -18.52 5.44 3.18
CA ILE A 153 -18.70 4.08 2.64
C ILE A 153 -18.61 3.03 3.75
N GLY A 154 -17.65 3.13 4.68
CA GLY A 154 -17.52 2.20 5.80
C GLY A 154 -18.77 2.17 6.69
N ASN A 155 -19.33 3.34 7.01
CA ASN A 155 -20.57 3.42 7.80
C ASN A 155 -21.78 2.79 7.08
N GLN A 156 -21.89 3.00 5.77
CA GLN A 156 -22.92 2.38 4.94
C GLN A 156 -22.77 0.84 4.94
N LEU A 157 -21.57 0.34 4.63
CA LEU A 157 -21.26 -1.09 4.59
C LEU A 157 -21.48 -1.77 5.96
N LEU A 158 -21.14 -1.10 7.05
CA LEU A 158 -21.37 -1.65 8.40
C LEU A 158 -22.86 -1.91 8.64
N THR A 159 -23.73 -0.98 8.24
CA THR A 159 -25.19 -1.10 8.37
C THR A 159 -25.72 -2.23 7.48
N GLU A 160 -25.26 -2.29 6.23
CA GLU A 160 -25.63 -3.32 5.27
C GLU A 160 -25.26 -4.72 5.76
N TYR A 161 -24.02 -4.92 6.22
CA TYR A 161 -23.55 -6.24 6.66
C TYR A 161 -24.25 -6.71 7.93
N GLN A 162 -24.63 -5.80 8.84
CA GLN A 162 -25.44 -6.13 10.01
C GLN A 162 -26.84 -6.63 9.62
N LEU A 163 -27.45 -6.01 8.60
CA LEU A 163 -28.74 -6.46 8.06
C LEU A 163 -28.60 -7.85 7.43
N MET A 164 -27.59 -8.05 6.58
CA MET A 164 -27.33 -9.33 5.91
C MET A 164 -27.07 -10.45 6.92
N LEU A 165 -26.25 -10.21 7.94
CA LEU A 165 -25.99 -11.17 9.01
C LEU A 165 -27.28 -11.57 9.74
N ARG A 166 -28.15 -10.59 10.07
CA ARG A 166 -29.44 -10.87 10.71
C ARG A 166 -30.34 -11.71 9.81
N GLN A 167 -30.41 -11.39 8.52
CA GLN A 167 -31.22 -12.16 7.56
C GLN A 167 -30.71 -13.60 7.43
N TYR A 168 -29.39 -13.77 7.32
CA TYR A 168 -28.74 -15.08 7.19
C TYR A 168 -28.92 -15.97 8.43
N MET A 169 -28.92 -15.39 9.64
CA MET A 169 -29.20 -16.16 10.87
C MET A 169 -30.66 -16.56 11.04
N ASN A 170 -31.58 -15.91 10.32
CA ASN A 170 -33.02 -16.13 10.41
C ASN A 170 -33.58 -16.97 9.25
N SER A 171 -32.73 -17.36 8.28
CA SER A 171 -33.06 -18.25 7.15
C SER A 171 -32.64 -19.68 7.42
#